data_AF-G1V002-F1
#
_entry.id   AF-G1V002-F1
#
_cell.length_a   1.000
_cell.length_b   1.000
_cell.length_c   1.000
_cell.angle_alpha   90.00
_cell.angle_beta   90.00
_cell.angle_gamma   90.00
#
_symmetry.space_group_name_H-M   'P 1'
#
loop_
_entity.id
_entity.type
_entity.pdbx_description
1 polymer ?
#
loop_
_entity_poly.entity_id
_entity_poly.type
_entity_poly.pdbx_seq_one_letter_code
_entity_poly.pdbx_strand_id
1 'polypeptide(L)'
;MREQYAALPLLLDPVLSTPAALQPGAFPCPKCGKALRRQKSRQNADEFFWSCSDADCRTFLPDEDGKSEKPREKAAPSEHPCPVCGRPHYSGKNDRGTYWACYNKQGYSDGNNVFLPDDNGTPGQPKEKSPRVVTEFPCPDCGKALLYRQGTSKAGKPYEVFSCSGYPNCKTSFWGKDGKPDFNRRPK
;
A
#
# COMPACT_ATOMS: atom_id res chain seq x y z
N MET A 1 -9.09 12.23 -55.96
CA MET A 1 -8.70 11.23 -54.93
C MET A 1 -7.22 11.28 -54.57
N ARG A 2 -6.25 11.26 -55.51
CA ARG A 2 -4.80 11.32 -55.15
C ARG A 2 -4.35 12.64 -54.51
N GLU A 3 -4.92 13.77 -54.90
CA GLU A 3 -4.50 15.09 -54.39
C GLU A 3 -4.91 15.34 -52.94
N GLN A 4 -5.95 14.67 -52.44
CA GLN A 4 -6.37 14.79 -51.04
C GLN A 4 -5.39 14.09 -50.08
N TYR A 5 -4.70 13.03 -50.52
CA TYR A 5 -3.68 12.35 -49.71
C TYR A 5 -2.33 13.09 -49.69
N ALA A 6 -2.05 13.93 -50.69
CA ALA A 6 -0.82 14.72 -50.74
C ALA A 6 -0.82 15.89 -49.74
N ALA A 7 -2.00 16.36 -49.34
CA ALA A 7 -2.14 17.42 -48.33
C ALA A 7 -2.21 16.91 -46.89
N LEU A 8 -2.39 15.59 -46.69
CA LEU A 8 -2.48 14.99 -45.35
C LEU A 8 -1.22 15.24 -44.49
N PRO A 9 0.01 15.07 -44.99
CA PRO A 9 1.22 15.32 -44.20
C PRO A 9 1.28 16.76 -43.70
N LEU A 10 0.95 17.74 -44.55
CA LEU A 10 0.99 19.17 -44.22
C LEU A 10 -0.06 19.58 -43.16
N LEU A 11 -1.16 18.83 -43.05
CA LEU A 11 -2.17 19.04 -41.99
C LEU A 11 -1.81 18.30 -40.69
N LEU A 12 -1.04 17.21 -40.77
CA LEU A 12 -0.60 16.41 -39.63
C LEU A 12 0.68 16.95 -38.98
N ASP A 13 1.56 17.61 -39.75
CA ASP A 13 2.81 18.21 -39.28
C ASP A 13 2.64 19.21 -38.13
N PRO A 14 1.65 20.14 -38.11
CA PRO A 14 1.46 21.01 -36.95
C PRO A 14 0.98 20.26 -35.71
N VAL A 15 0.22 19.17 -35.84
CA VAL A 15 -0.22 18.35 -34.69
C VAL A 15 0.94 17.52 -34.13
N LEU A 16 1.81 17.00 -35.00
CA LEU A 16 2.95 16.17 -34.63
C LEU A 16 4.18 17.00 -34.20
N SER A 17 4.37 18.19 -34.76
CA SER A 17 5.44 19.14 -34.42
C SER A 17 5.10 20.06 -33.26
N THR A 18 3.86 20.06 -32.76
CA THR A 18 3.58 20.69 -31.47
C THR A 18 4.31 19.88 -30.40
N PRO A 19 5.39 20.40 -29.78
CA PRO A 19 6.06 19.67 -28.71
C PRO A 19 5.03 19.52 -27.63
N ALA A 20 4.52 18.29 -27.41
CA ALA A 20 3.37 17.94 -26.57
C ALA A 20 3.15 19.00 -25.50
N ALA A 21 2.43 20.06 -25.88
CA ALA A 21 2.26 21.20 -25.02
C ALA A 21 1.44 20.61 -23.90
N LEU A 22 2.06 20.55 -22.72
CA LEU A 22 1.57 19.90 -21.53
C LEU A 22 0.05 19.96 -21.56
N GLN A 23 -0.59 18.79 -21.75
CA GLN A 23 -2.04 18.68 -21.64
C GLN A 23 -2.45 19.53 -20.43
N PRO A 24 -3.41 20.45 -20.53
CA PRO A 24 -3.74 21.33 -19.41
C PRO A 24 -4.02 20.46 -18.16
N GLY A 25 -3.08 20.45 -17.20
CA GLY A 25 -3.07 19.54 -16.05
C GLY A 25 -1.88 18.57 -15.95
N ALA A 26 -0.98 18.50 -16.92
CA ALA A 26 0.22 17.67 -16.85
C ALA A 26 1.31 18.41 -16.07
N PHE A 27 1.68 17.90 -14.89
CA PHE A 27 2.78 18.45 -14.10
C PHE A 27 4.14 17.97 -14.65
N PRO A 28 5.19 18.81 -14.61
CA PRO A 28 6.52 18.41 -15.04
C PRO A 28 7.17 17.47 -14.03
N CYS A 29 7.84 16.43 -14.51
CA CYS A 29 8.57 15.50 -13.66
C CYS A 29 9.80 16.20 -13.03
N PRO A 30 10.00 16.11 -11.70
CA PRO A 30 11.12 16.78 -11.02
C PRO A 30 12.51 16.23 -11.39
N LYS A 31 12.61 15.05 -12.00
CA LYS A 31 13.89 14.45 -12.41
C LYS A 31 14.29 14.72 -13.86
N CYS A 32 13.32 14.79 -14.77
CA CYS A 32 13.59 14.82 -16.22
C CYS A 32 12.79 15.88 -16.98
N GLY A 33 11.93 16.64 -16.30
CA GLY A 33 11.07 17.68 -16.90
C GLY A 33 9.90 17.15 -17.73
N LYS A 34 9.90 15.87 -18.13
CA LYS A 34 8.82 15.28 -18.95
C LYS A 34 7.50 15.23 -18.20
N ALA A 35 6.39 15.26 -18.95
CA ALA A 35 5.04 15.25 -18.39
C ALA A 35 4.77 14.02 -17.51
N LEU A 36 4.13 14.25 -16.36
CA LEU A 36 3.62 13.21 -15.49
C LEU A 36 2.21 12.78 -15.94
N ARG A 37 1.85 11.52 -15.68
CA ARG A 37 0.56 10.89 -15.96
C ARG A 37 -0.07 10.42 -14.66
N ARG A 38 -1.30 10.87 -14.38
CA ARG A 38 -2.10 10.39 -13.25
C ARG A 38 -2.63 8.99 -13.54
N GLN A 39 -2.30 8.02 -12.70
CA GLN A 39 -2.68 6.61 -12.82
C GLN A 39 -3.43 6.17 -11.57
N LYS A 40 -4.38 5.24 -11.71
CA LYS A 40 -5.07 4.61 -10.57
C LYS A 40 -4.19 3.54 -9.93
N SER A 41 -4.15 3.52 -8.60
CA SER A 41 -3.47 2.48 -7.84
C SER A 41 -4.16 1.13 -8.07
N ARG A 42 -3.35 0.09 -8.28
CA ARG A 42 -3.83 -1.29 -8.36
C ARG A 42 -4.23 -1.85 -7.00
N GLN A 43 -3.74 -1.25 -5.93
CA GLN A 43 -3.93 -1.70 -4.55
C GLN A 43 -5.18 -1.04 -3.94
N ASN A 44 -5.42 0.23 -4.26
CA ASN A 44 -6.55 1.01 -3.79
C ASN A 44 -7.23 1.70 -4.98
N ALA A 45 -8.47 1.33 -5.31
CA ALA A 45 -9.16 1.85 -6.49
C ALA A 45 -9.44 3.37 -6.41
N ASP A 46 -9.53 3.91 -5.21
CA ASP A 46 -9.78 5.33 -4.92
C ASP A 46 -8.50 6.17 -4.84
N GLU A 47 -7.32 5.53 -4.89
CA GLU A 47 -6.03 6.22 -4.81
C GLU A 47 -5.43 6.39 -6.21
N PHE A 48 -4.92 7.58 -6.48
CA PHE A 48 -4.19 7.89 -7.71
C PHE A 48 -2.73 8.18 -7.38
N PHE A 49 -1.87 8.07 -8.40
CA PHE A 49 -0.48 8.48 -8.31
C PHE A 49 -0.02 9.04 -9.64
N TRP A 50 0.94 9.95 -9.62
CA TRP A 50 1.54 10.50 -10.82
C TRP A 50 2.77 9.70 -11.21
N SER A 51 2.85 9.27 -12.46
CA SER A 51 3.97 8.52 -13.02
C SER A 51 4.63 9.31 -14.13
N CYS A 52 5.95 9.27 -14.26
CA CYS A 52 6.61 9.89 -15.41
C CYS A 52 6.18 9.20 -16.71
N SER A 53 5.92 9.98 -17.77
CA SER A 53 5.61 9.45 -19.10
C SER A 53 6.76 8.64 -19.71
N ASP A 54 7.97 8.82 -19.20
CA ASP A 54 9.16 8.14 -19.67
C ASP A 54 9.42 6.86 -18.86
N ALA A 55 9.54 5.74 -19.58
CA ALA A 55 9.83 4.44 -19.00
C ALA A 55 11.22 4.38 -18.33
N ASP A 56 12.17 5.18 -18.81
CA ASP A 56 13.54 5.21 -18.29
C ASP A 56 13.65 6.01 -16.99
N CYS A 57 12.83 7.06 -16.84
CA CYS A 57 12.84 7.90 -15.63
C CYS A 57 12.07 7.26 -14.45
N ARG A 58 11.01 6.50 -14.76
CA ARG A 58 10.19 5.68 -13.83
C ARG A 58 9.95 6.31 -12.45
N THR A 59 9.68 7.61 -12.43
CA THR A 59 9.43 8.39 -11.20
C THR A 59 7.95 8.35 -10.86
N PHE A 60 7.64 8.08 -9.60
CA PHE A 60 6.28 8.07 -9.06
C PHE A 60 6.16 9.15 -7.99
N LEU A 61 5.07 9.90 -8.03
CA LEU A 61 4.73 10.95 -7.07
C LEU A 61 3.32 10.68 -6.53
N PRO A 62 3.05 11.05 -5.28
CA PRO A 62 1.70 10.96 -4.73
C PRO A 62 0.75 11.94 -5.45
N ASP A 63 -0.54 11.57 -5.47
CA ASP A 63 -1.63 12.44 -5.91
C ASP A 63 -2.33 13.00 -4.66
N GLU A 64 -2.36 14.32 -4.52
CA GLU A 64 -3.21 15.01 -3.53
C GLU A 64 -4.24 15.85 -4.31
N ASP A 65 -5.51 15.44 -4.27
CA ASP A 65 -6.63 16.12 -4.94
C ASP A 65 -6.38 16.46 -6.43
N GLY A 66 -5.77 15.53 -7.17
CA GLY A 66 -5.47 15.72 -8.59
C GLY A 66 -4.23 16.55 -8.88
N LYS A 67 -3.39 16.84 -7.87
CA LYS A 67 -2.11 17.53 -8.04
C LYS A 67 -0.95 16.57 -7.81
N SER A 68 0.12 16.71 -8.61
CA SER A 68 1.35 15.97 -8.37
C SER A 68 2.17 16.66 -7.28
N GLU A 69 2.41 15.95 -6.18
CA GLU A 69 3.26 16.46 -5.11
C GLU A 69 4.75 16.15 -5.35
N LYS A 70 5.60 16.60 -4.43
CA LYS A 70 7.01 16.21 -4.36
C LYS A 70 7.13 14.70 -4.10
N PRO A 71 8.25 14.06 -4.51
CA PRO A 71 8.52 12.67 -4.16
C PRO A 71 8.41 12.48 -2.66
N ARG A 72 7.75 11.40 -2.22
CA ARG A 72 7.69 11.06 -0.80
C ARG A 72 9.11 10.97 -0.25
N GLU A 73 9.39 11.77 0.77
CA GLU A 73 10.69 11.74 1.42
C GLU A 73 10.96 10.34 1.95
N LYS A 74 12.14 9.79 1.65
CA LYS A 74 12.51 8.47 2.15
C LYS A 74 12.64 8.56 3.66
N ALA A 75 12.13 7.56 4.37
CA ALA A 75 12.31 7.45 5.80
C ALA A 75 13.81 7.59 6.14
N ALA A 76 14.14 8.55 7.01
CA ALA A 76 15.50 8.74 7.45
C ALA A 76 15.94 7.54 8.31
N PRO A 77 17.19 7.06 8.18
CA PRO A 77 17.74 6.07 9.08
C PRO A 77 17.83 6.67 10.49
N SER A 78 17.41 5.90 11.49
CA SER A 78 17.48 6.30 12.88
C SER A 78 18.84 5.98 13.49
N GLU A 79 19.16 6.68 14.57
CA GLU A 79 20.31 6.34 15.43
C GLU A 79 20.05 5.12 16.32
N HIS A 80 18.83 4.55 16.29
CA HIS A 80 18.44 3.41 17.10
C HIS A 80 18.62 2.10 16.32
N PRO A 81 19.71 1.36 16.52
CA PRO A 81 19.96 0.11 15.82
C PRO A 81 18.95 -0.97 16.23
N CYS A 82 18.70 -1.90 15.31
CA CYS A 82 17.93 -3.09 15.58
C CYS A 82 18.71 -4.06 16.48
N PRO A 83 18.15 -4.53 17.61
CA PRO A 83 18.85 -5.46 18.50
C PRO A 83 19.06 -6.85 17.86
N VAL A 84 18.28 -7.21 16.83
CA VAL A 84 18.37 -8.52 16.16
C VAL A 84 19.42 -8.52 15.06
N CYS A 85 19.54 -7.43 14.29
CA CYS A 85 20.38 -7.41 13.10
C CYS A 85 21.37 -6.24 13.00
N GLY A 86 21.44 -5.37 14.00
CA GLY A 86 22.38 -4.23 14.09
C GLY A 86 22.12 -3.06 13.13
N ARG A 87 21.27 -3.22 12.12
CA ARG A 87 20.93 -2.16 11.15
C ARG A 87 20.00 -1.10 11.76
N PRO A 88 20.05 0.17 11.30
CA PRO A 88 19.17 1.21 11.81
C PRO A 88 17.70 0.89 11.53
N HIS A 89 16.83 1.30 12.45
CA HIS A 89 15.41 1.38 12.15
C HIS A 89 15.12 2.60 11.27
N TYR A 90 14.00 2.57 10.56
CA TYR A 90 13.51 3.67 9.74
C TYR A 90 12.19 4.15 10.30
N SER A 91 12.08 5.44 10.63
CA SER A 91 10.82 6.01 11.11
C SER A 91 9.88 6.33 9.95
N GLY A 92 8.61 6.03 10.13
CA GLY A 92 7.55 6.43 9.21
C GLY A 92 6.33 6.91 9.98
N LYS A 93 5.44 7.64 9.30
CA LYS A 93 4.15 8.07 9.87
C LYS A 93 3.00 7.43 9.10
N ASN A 94 1.98 6.99 9.85
CA ASN A 94 0.70 6.55 9.32
C ASN A 94 -0.46 7.09 10.20
N ASP A 95 -1.68 6.69 9.87
CA ASP A 95 -2.92 6.99 10.60
C ASP A 95 -2.92 6.57 12.08
N ARG A 96 -2.01 5.67 12.46
CA ARG A 96 -1.85 5.13 13.82
C ARG A 96 -0.69 5.75 14.58
N GLY A 97 0.01 6.72 13.99
CA GLY A 97 1.14 7.42 14.58
C GLY A 97 2.48 7.09 13.91
N THR A 98 3.55 7.44 14.61
CA THR A 98 4.92 7.10 14.19
C THR A 98 5.16 5.60 14.39
N TYR A 99 5.86 4.98 13.45
CA TYR A 99 6.31 3.60 13.55
C TYR A 99 7.78 3.50 13.17
N TRP A 100 8.45 2.46 13.67
CA TRP A 100 9.84 2.15 13.36
C TRP A 100 9.91 0.83 12.60
N ALA A 101 10.56 0.82 11.44
CA ALA A 101 10.65 -0.36 10.60
C ALA A 101 12.09 -0.84 10.45
N CYS A 102 12.32 -2.15 10.61
CA CYS A 102 13.53 -2.81 10.16
C CYS A 102 13.21 -3.64 8.91
N TYR A 103 13.85 -3.29 7.79
CA TYR A 103 13.66 -3.94 6.49
C TYR A 103 14.63 -5.11 6.25
N ASN A 104 15.41 -5.51 7.26
CA ASN A 104 16.39 -6.58 7.13
C ASN A 104 15.78 -7.95 7.43
N LYS A 105 15.08 -8.52 6.43
CA LYS A 105 14.41 -9.82 6.54
C LYS A 105 15.34 -10.96 6.95
N GLN A 106 16.60 -10.94 6.52
CA GLN A 106 17.58 -11.99 6.84
C GLN A 106 17.94 -12.04 8.33
N GLY A 107 17.71 -10.94 9.06
CA GLY A 107 17.93 -10.89 10.50
C GLY A 107 16.85 -11.61 11.31
N TYR A 108 15.69 -11.89 10.73
CA TYR A 108 14.53 -12.40 11.46
C TYR A 108 14.14 -13.81 11.02
N SER A 109 13.78 -14.66 11.99
CA SER A 109 13.40 -16.06 11.76
C SER A 109 12.15 -16.22 10.90
N ASP A 110 11.27 -15.21 10.88
CA ASP A 110 10.05 -15.20 10.07
C ASP A 110 10.27 -14.65 8.64
N GLY A 111 11.48 -14.18 8.32
CA GLY A 111 11.83 -13.61 7.02
C GLY A 111 11.03 -12.36 6.65
N ASN A 112 10.37 -11.70 7.61
CA ASN A 112 9.56 -10.52 7.37
C ASN A 112 10.25 -9.24 7.86
N ASN A 113 9.73 -8.11 7.39
CA ASN A 113 10.09 -6.81 7.96
C ASN A 113 9.46 -6.69 9.35
N VAL A 114 10.20 -6.12 10.29
CA VAL A 114 9.70 -5.84 11.64
C VAL A 114 9.23 -4.41 11.72
N PHE A 115 8.04 -4.22 12.28
CA PHE A 115 7.44 -2.91 12.54
C PHE A 115 7.17 -2.78 14.04
N LEU A 116 7.77 -1.76 14.65
CA LEU A 116 7.66 -1.45 16.06
C LEU A 116 6.84 -0.17 16.24
N PRO A 117 6.03 -0.08 17.30
CA PRO A 117 5.38 1.18 17.66
C PRO A 117 6.45 2.20 18.09
N ASP A 118 6.12 3.48 17.99
CA ASP A 118 6.90 4.53 18.64
C ASP A 118 6.69 4.49 20.15
N ASP A 119 7.80 4.59 20.89
CA ASP A 119 7.85 4.74 22.34
C ASP A 119 8.72 5.98 22.66
N ASN A 120 8.05 7.13 22.84
CA ASN A 120 8.67 8.43 23.12
C ASN A 120 9.85 8.78 22.19
N GLY A 121 9.68 8.56 20.88
CA GLY A 121 10.72 8.85 19.89
C GLY A 121 11.78 7.75 19.73
N THR A 122 11.57 6.57 20.32
CA THR A 122 12.41 5.39 20.14
C THR A 122 11.59 4.17 19.68
N PRO A 123 12.21 3.14 19.06
CA PRO A 123 11.50 1.92 18.72
C PRO A 123 11.05 1.17 19.98
N GLY A 124 9.73 1.07 20.17
CA GLY A 124 9.12 0.32 21.27
C GLY A 124 9.18 -1.20 21.09
N GLN A 125 8.55 -1.93 22.00
CA GLN A 125 8.51 -3.39 21.93
C GLN A 125 7.63 -3.91 20.77
N PRO A 126 8.02 -5.01 20.11
CA PRO A 126 7.17 -5.67 19.12
C PRO A 126 5.82 -6.02 19.77
N LYS A 127 4.73 -5.63 19.12
CA LYS A 127 3.41 -6.13 19.55
C LYS A 127 3.32 -7.60 19.19
N GLU A 128 3.08 -8.44 20.19
CA GLU A 128 2.82 -9.86 19.98
C GLU A 128 1.63 -10.00 19.02
N LYS A 129 1.88 -10.66 17.88
CA LYS A 129 0.82 -10.96 16.93
C LYS A 129 0.03 -12.13 17.50
N SER A 130 -1.26 -11.93 17.72
CA SER A 130 -2.15 -13.03 18.09
C SER A 130 -2.02 -14.16 17.05
N PRO A 131 -1.78 -15.40 17.49
CA PRO A 131 -1.66 -16.53 16.56
C PRO A 131 -2.96 -16.70 15.78
N ARG A 132 -2.83 -17.00 14.49
CA ARG A 132 -3.97 -17.38 13.64
C ARG A 132 -4.07 -18.90 13.68
N VAL A 133 -5.08 -19.40 14.36
CA VAL A 133 -5.29 -20.84 14.50
C VAL A 133 -6.26 -21.29 13.41
N VAL A 134 -5.89 -22.31 12.62
CA VAL A 134 -6.81 -22.93 11.67
C VAL A 134 -7.85 -23.70 12.48
N THR A 135 -9.12 -23.45 12.22
CA THR A 135 -10.24 -24.11 12.90
C THR A 135 -10.96 -25.06 11.96
N GLU A 136 -11.67 -26.03 12.53
CA GLU A 136 -12.47 -26.99 11.77
C GLU A 136 -13.77 -26.39 11.21
N PHE A 137 -14.08 -25.14 11.56
CA PHE A 137 -15.30 -24.46 11.11
C PHE A 137 -15.19 -24.09 9.62
N PRO A 138 -16.07 -24.59 8.75
CA PRO A 138 -16.07 -24.22 7.33
C PRO A 138 -16.69 -22.83 7.13
N CYS A 139 -16.16 -22.10 6.15
CA CYS A 139 -16.73 -20.84 5.69
C CYS A 139 -18.03 -21.11 4.90
N PRO A 140 -19.15 -20.45 5.22
CA PRO A 140 -20.42 -20.67 4.51
C PRO A 140 -20.39 -20.19 3.06
N ASP A 141 -19.53 -19.24 2.70
CA ASP A 141 -19.48 -18.67 1.35
C ASP A 141 -18.54 -19.45 0.38
N CYS A 142 -17.56 -20.22 0.88
CA CYS A 142 -16.60 -20.92 0.01
C CYS A 142 -16.17 -22.32 0.48
N GLY A 143 -16.65 -22.79 1.64
CA GLY A 143 -16.33 -24.11 2.20
C GLY A 143 -14.94 -24.27 2.81
N LYS A 144 -14.04 -23.30 2.68
CA LYS A 144 -12.68 -23.37 3.27
C LYS A 144 -12.71 -23.14 4.78
N ALA A 145 -11.71 -23.67 5.49
CA ALA A 145 -11.57 -23.52 6.94
C ALA A 145 -11.46 -22.04 7.37
N LEU A 146 -11.99 -21.72 8.54
CA LEU A 146 -11.86 -20.41 9.17
C LEU A 146 -10.59 -20.34 10.03
N LEU A 147 -9.95 -19.17 10.02
CA LEU A 147 -8.79 -18.82 10.83
C LEU A 147 -9.26 -18.01 12.04
N TYR A 148 -9.07 -18.55 13.24
CA TYR A 148 -9.37 -17.88 14.49
C TYR A 148 -8.26 -16.91 14.88
N ARG A 149 -8.65 -15.69 15.25
CA ARG A 149 -7.80 -14.67 15.87
C ARG A 149 -8.52 -14.09 17.08
N GLN A 150 -7.79 -13.89 18.16
CA GLN A 150 -8.27 -13.16 19.34
C GLN A 150 -7.35 -11.99 19.64
N GLY A 151 -7.84 -10.94 20.29
CA GLY A 151 -6.98 -9.84 20.69
C GLY A 151 -7.74 -8.76 21.43
N THR A 152 -7.05 -7.65 21.71
CA THR A 152 -7.64 -6.51 22.42
C THR A 152 -7.87 -5.36 21.44
N SER A 153 -9.09 -4.84 21.41
CA SER A 153 -9.45 -3.68 20.59
C SER A 153 -8.84 -2.39 21.13
N LYS A 154 -8.87 -1.31 20.34
CA LYS A 154 -8.43 0.03 20.80
C LYS A 154 -9.14 0.50 22.07
N ALA A 155 -10.37 0.04 22.29
CA ALA A 155 -11.18 0.35 23.47
C ALA A 155 -10.90 -0.57 24.68
N GLY A 156 -9.85 -1.40 24.62
CA GLY A 156 -9.50 -2.34 25.69
C GLY A 156 -10.39 -3.58 25.75
N LYS A 157 -11.38 -3.72 24.86
CA LYS A 157 -12.30 -4.87 24.87
C LYS A 157 -11.67 -6.06 24.13
N PRO A 158 -11.71 -7.27 24.72
CA PRO A 158 -11.31 -8.47 24.00
C PRO A 158 -12.23 -8.69 22.81
N TYR A 159 -11.66 -9.21 21.74
CA TYR A 159 -12.40 -9.56 20.54
C TYR A 159 -11.91 -10.91 20.01
N GLU A 160 -12.84 -11.61 19.37
CA GLU A 160 -12.60 -12.87 18.70
C GLU A 160 -13.12 -12.74 17.27
N VAL A 161 -12.34 -13.15 16.28
CA VAL A 161 -12.73 -13.09 14.87
C VAL A 161 -12.28 -14.36 14.17
N PHE A 162 -13.12 -14.83 13.27
CA PHE A 162 -12.88 -15.95 12.39
C PHE A 162 -12.83 -15.44 10.95
N SER A 163 -11.66 -15.44 10.33
CA SER A 163 -11.46 -14.98 8.95
C SER A 163 -11.30 -16.15 7.99
N CYS A 164 -11.86 -16.06 6.80
CA CYS A 164 -11.72 -17.13 5.82
C CYS A 164 -10.27 -17.35 5.37
N SER A 165 -9.81 -18.61 5.39
CA SER A 165 -8.49 -18.99 4.83
C SER A 165 -8.42 -18.83 3.30
N GLY A 166 -9.56 -18.63 2.63
CA GLY A 166 -9.67 -18.39 1.20
C GLY A 166 -9.26 -16.98 0.74
N TYR A 167 -8.81 -16.10 1.63
CA TYR A 167 -8.31 -14.77 1.27
C TYR A 167 -7.13 -14.87 0.27
N PRO A 168 -7.06 -14.03 -0.78
CA PRO A 168 -7.88 -12.85 -1.07
C PRO A 168 -9.20 -13.11 -1.81
N ASN A 169 -9.45 -14.34 -2.28
CA ASN A 169 -10.63 -14.70 -3.08
C ASN A 169 -11.93 -14.72 -2.26
N CYS A 170 -11.85 -15.11 -0.98
CA CYS A 170 -12.95 -15.03 -0.04
C CYS A 170 -12.56 -14.11 1.13
N LYS A 171 -13.18 -12.92 1.19
CA LYS A 171 -12.88 -11.88 2.20
C LYS A 171 -13.80 -11.94 3.42
N THR A 172 -14.56 -13.03 3.58
CA THR A 172 -15.55 -13.15 4.65
C THR A 172 -14.85 -13.31 6.00
N SER A 173 -15.43 -12.67 7.00
CA SER A 173 -15.02 -12.79 8.39
C SER A 173 -16.26 -12.77 9.28
N PHE A 174 -16.15 -13.40 10.44
CA PHE A 174 -17.22 -13.55 11.42
C PHE A 174 -16.67 -13.15 12.79
N TRP A 175 -17.47 -12.47 13.60
CA TRP A 175 -17.15 -12.30 15.01
C TRP A 175 -17.30 -13.63 15.73
N GLY A 176 -16.46 -13.85 16.74
CA GLY A 176 -16.52 -15.00 17.62
C GLY A 176 -17.11 -14.66 18.97
N LYS A 177 -17.61 -15.68 19.65
CA LYS A 177 -17.88 -15.67 21.09
C LYS A 177 -17.53 -17.05 21.65
N ASP A 178 -16.73 -17.10 22.72
CA ASP A 178 -16.36 -18.33 23.41
C ASP A 178 -15.68 -19.37 22.49
N GLY A 179 -14.81 -18.91 21.57
CA GLY A 179 -14.07 -19.79 20.66
C GLY A 179 -14.90 -20.37 19.51
N LYS A 180 -16.13 -19.86 19.28
CA LYS A 180 -16.98 -20.29 18.15
C LYS A 180 -17.34 -19.11 17.23
N PRO A 181 -17.36 -19.31 15.90
CA PRO A 181 -17.78 -18.28 14.95
C PRO A 181 -19.30 -18.05 15.02
N ASP A 182 -19.70 -16.79 15.08
CA ASP A 182 -21.09 -16.37 14.87
C ASP A 182 -21.28 -16.02 13.39
N PHE A 183 -21.87 -16.96 12.64
CA PHE A 183 -22.10 -16.81 11.20
C PHE A 183 -23.06 -15.67 10.83
N ASN A 184 -23.85 -15.18 11.79
CA ASN A 184 -24.78 -14.07 11.60
C ASN A 184 -24.14 -12.70 11.88
N ARG A 185 -22.99 -12.67 12.56
CA ARG A 185 -22.35 -11.43 13.00
C ARG A 185 -21.05 -11.19 12.25
N ARG A 186 -21.11 -10.48 11.13
CA ARG A 186 -19.95 -10.13 10.31
C ARG A 186 -19.29 -8.82 10.79
N PRO A 187 -17.94 -8.72 10.86
CA PRO A 187 -17.26 -7.44 11.00
C PRO A 187 -17.54 -6.57 9.78
N LYS A 188 -17.96 -5.33 10.01
CA LYS A 188 -18.07 -4.31 8.96
C LYS A 188 -16.67 -3.89 8.48
#